data_AF-A0A925L0I9-F1
#
_entry.id   AF-A0A925L0I9-F1
#
_cell.length_a   1.000
_cell.length_b   1.000
_cell.length_c   1.000
_cell.angle_alpha   90.00
_cell.angle_beta   90.00
_cell.angle_gamma   90.00
#
_symmetry.space_group_name_H-M   'P 1'
#
loop_
_entity.id
_entity.type
_entity.pdbx_description
1 polymer ?
#
loop_
_entity_poly.entity_id
_entity_poly.type
_entity_poly.pdbx_seq_one_letter_code
_entity_poly.pdbx_strand_id
1 'polypeptide(L)' 'KLIGTTKPTIASVRDKTHWNATNIKPRNPVTLGLCSEADLEKAVALARPRAGTVAPQYHDESDHAE' A
#
# COMPACT_ATOMS: atom_id res chain seq x y z
N LYS A 1 -4.59 -4.82 -9.89
CA LYS A 1 -4.91 -6.27 -9.99
C LYS A 1 -5.91 -6.63 -8.89
N LEU A 2 -6.97 -7.38 -9.17
CA LEU A 2 -7.96 -7.77 -8.14
C LEU A 2 -7.45 -9.00 -7.37
N ILE A 3 -7.35 -8.90 -6.05
CA ILE A 3 -7.05 -10.05 -5.19
C ILE A 3 -8.39 -10.64 -4.74
N GLY A 4 -8.63 -11.90 -5.09
CA GLY A 4 -9.82 -12.64 -4.66
C GLY A 4 -9.74 -12.94 -3.17
N THR A 5 -10.48 -12.18 -2.37
CA THR A 5 -10.67 -12.41 -0.93
C THR A 5 -12.05 -11.91 -0.52
N THR A 6 -12.48 -12.20 0.70
CA THR A 6 -13.79 -11.80 1.21
C THR A 6 -13.67 -10.61 2.15
N LYS A 7 -14.74 -9.80 2.25
CA LYS A 7 -14.80 -8.67 3.20
C LYS A 7 -14.48 -9.08 4.65
N PRO A 8 -14.99 -10.20 5.19
CA PRO A 8 -14.64 -10.64 6.54
C PRO A 8 -13.15 -10.94 6.70
N THR A 9 -12.52 -11.58 5.72
CA THR A 9 -11.08 -11.87 5.75
C THR A 9 -10.24 -10.59 5.68
N ILE A 10 -10.65 -9.60 4.87
CA ILE A 10 -9.97 -8.30 4.83
C ILE A 10 -10.05 -7.60 6.20
N ALA A 11 -11.21 -7.62 6.84
CA ALA A 11 -11.41 -7.00 8.15
C ALA A 11 -10.54 -7.68 9.22
N SER A 12 -10.54 -9.02 9.29
CA SER A 12 -9.74 -9.74 10.29
C SER A 12 -8.23 -9.53 10.12
N VAL A 13 -7.74 -9.36 8.89
CA VAL A 13 -6.35 -8.99 8.64
C VAL A 13 -6.06 -7.55 9.08
N ARG A 14 -6.95 -6.60 8.77
CA ARG A 14 -6.82 -5.18 9.18
C ARG A 14 -6.81 -5.02 10.70
N ASP A 15 -7.70 -5.72 11.37
CA ASP A 15 -7.89 -5.65 12.82
C ASP A 15 -6.92 -6.58 13.57
N LYS A 16 -6.04 -7.29 12.86
CA LYS A 16 -5.05 -8.24 13.39
C LYS A 16 -5.68 -9.41 14.19
N THR A 17 -6.90 -9.79 13.87
CA THR A 17 -7.64 -10.91 14.50
C THR A 17 -7.60 -12.19 13.67
N HIS A 18 -7.00 -12.16 12.48
CA HIS A 18 -6.78 -13.37 11.68
C HIS A 18 -5.86 -14.37 12.41
N TRP A 19 -6.14 -15.67 12.30
CA TRP A 19 -5.39 -16.74 13.00
C TRP A 19 -3.87 -16.67 12.76
N ASN A 20 -3.47 -16.22 11.58
CA ASN A 20 -2.07 -16.09 11.17
C ASN A 20 -1.50 -14.66 11.26
N ALA A 21 -2.10 -13.78 12.06
CA ALA A 21 -1.72 -12.37 12.13
C ALA A 21 -0.21 -12.18 12.44
N THR A 22 0.37 -13.04 13.28
CA THR A 22 1.81 -13.01 13.63
C THR A 22 2.74 -13.11 12.42
N ASN A 23 2.36 -13.86 11.39
CA ASN A 23 3.18 -14.03 10.18
C ASN A 23 2.82 -13.05 9.05
N ILE A 24 1.70 -12.32 9.18
CA ILE A 24 1.28 -11.32 8.19
C ILE A 24 2.05 -10.03 8.44
N LYS A 25 2.96 -9.70 7.52
CA LYS A 25 3.75 -8.47 7.54
C LYS A 25 3.35 -7.56 6.38
N PRO A 26 3.25 -6.23 6.60
CA PRO A 26 3.02 -5.28 5.52
C PRO A 26 4.17 -5.37 4.51
N ARG A 27 3.83 -5.40 3.22
CA ARG A 27 4.79 -5.41 2.12
C ARG A 27 4.38 -4.38 1.08
N ASN A 28 5.36 -3.80 0.41
CA ASN A 28 5.11 -2.76 -0.59
C ASN A 28 4.42 -3.38 -1.83
N PRO A 29 3.26 -2.86 -2.25
CA PRO A 29 2.48 -3.43 -3.36
C PRO A 29 3.18 -3.32 -4.73
N VAL A 30 4.07 -2.35 -4.93
CA VAL A 30 4.87 -2.19 -6.15
C VAL A 30 5.91 -3.30 -6.25
N THR A 31 6.62 -3.57 -5.15
CA THR A 31 7.59 -4.68 -5.08
C THR A 31 6.94 -6.05 -5.27
N LEU A 32 5.64 -6.17 -5.00
CA LEU A 32 4.84 -7.37 -5.22
C LEU A 32 4.21 -7.43 -6.62
N GLY A 33 4.44 -6.42 -7.48
CA GLY A 33 3.88 -6.35 -8.83
C GLY A 33 2.36 -6.17 -8.87
N LEU A 34 1.76 -5.59 -7.82
CA LEU A 34 0.31 -5.39 -7.71
C LEU A 34 -0.17 -4.06 -8.30
N CYS A 35 0.68 -3.04 -8.27
CA CYS A 35 0.50 -1.72 -8.87
C CYS A 35 1.84 -1.12 -9.32
N SER A 36 1.79 -0.06 -10.14
CA SER A 36 2.98 0.74 -10.47
C SER A 36 3.25 1.80 -9.38
N GLU A 37 4.46 2.38 -9.37
CA GLU A 37 4.79 3.49 -8.46
C GLU A 37 3.86 4.69 -8.69
N ALA A 38 3.60 5.03 -9.95
CA ALA A 38 2.69 6.12 -10.32
C ALA A 38 1.25 5.88 -9.84
N ASP A 39 0.77 4.64 -9.82
CA ASP A 39 -0.57 4.32 -9.31
C ASP A 39 -0.62 4.39 -7.78
N LEU A 40 0.46 4.00 -7.10
CA LEU A 40 0.59 4.11 -5.65
C LEU A 40 0.56 5.57 -5.22
N GLU A 41 1.35 6.44 -5.86
CA GLU A 41 1.38 7.87 -5.58
C GLU A 41 0.01 8.54 -5.77
N LYS A 42 -0.68 8.24 -6.89
CA LYS A 42 -2.04 8.75 -7.14
C LYS A 42 -3.02 8.31 -6.05
N ALA A 43 -2.98 7.03 -5.65
CA ALA A 43 -3.85 6.51 -4.60
C ALA A 43 -3.57 7.17 -3.24
N VAL A 44 -2.29 7.40 -2.91
CA VAL A 44 -1.86 8.10 -1.69
C VAL A 44 -2.31 9.56 -1.73
N ALA A 45 -2.14 10.27 -2.84
CA ALA A 45 -2.59 11.65 -3.01
C ALA A 45 -4.11 11.80 -2.81
N LEU A 46 -4.91 10.84 -3.26
CA LEU A 46 -6.36 10.80 -3.05
C LEU A 46 -6.76 10.43 -1.62
N ALA A 47 -5.98 9.58 -0.94
CA ALA A 47 -6.25 9.12 0.43
C ALA A 47 -5.84 10.16 1.49
N ARG A 48 -4.77 10.93 1.25
CA ARG A 48 -4.27 11.99 2.14
C ARG A 48 -5.32 13.01 2.60
N PRO A 49 -6.13 13.62 1.72
CA PRO A 49 -7.17 14.55 2.17
C PRO A 49 -8.25 13.89 3.02
N ARG A 50 -8.39 12.55 2.97
CA ARG A 50 -9.30 11.78 3.83
C ARG A 50 -8.69 11.38 5.18
N ALA A 51 -7.36 11.40 5.30
CA ALA A 51 -6.63 10.91 6.47
C ALA A 51 -6.07 12.02 7.38
N GLY A 52 -6.06 13.29 6.94
CA GLY A 52 -5.73 14.44 7.80
C GLY A 52 -4.29 14.50 8.31
N THR A 53 -3.32 13.83 7.67
CA THR A 53 -1.91 13.82 8.09
C THR A 53 -0.94 14.14 6.94
N VAL A 54 -0.10 15.16 7.15
CA VAL A 54 0.97 15.73 6.29
C VAL A 54 2.25 14.86 6.49
N ALA A 55 3.22 14.61 5.58
CA ALA A 55 3.99 15.45 4.63
C ALA A 55 4.53 14.60 3.44
N PRO A 56 4.93 15.22 2.30
CA PRO A 56 5.30 14.49 1.08
C PRO A 56 6.74 13.96 1.18
N GLN A 57 6.94 12.69 0.83
CA GLN A 57 8.28 12.17 0.54
C GLN A 57 8.37 12.11 -0.99
N TYR A 58 9.09 13.08 -1.56
CA TYR A 58 9.44 13.11 -2.96
C TYR A 58 10.68 12.21 -3.11
N HIS A 59 10.57 11.10 -3.83
CA HIS A 59 11.76 10.42 -4.35
C HIS A 59 12.04 11.06 -5.70
N ASP A 60 13.01 11.96 -5.70
CA ASP A 60 13.57 12.55 -6.91
C ASP A 60 14.43 11.47 -7.58
N GLU A 61 13.88 10.80 -8.61
CA GLU A 61 14.63 9.84 -9.43
C GLU A 61 15.43 10.63 -10.48
N SER A 62 16.43 11.37 -10.00
CA SER A 62 17.35 12.18 -10.80
C SER A 62 18.79 11.70 -10.68
N ASP A 63 19.07 10.40 -10.81
CA ASP A 63 20.44 9.94 -11.11
C ASP A 63 20.46 8.45 -11.47
N HIS A 64 20.29 8.14 -12.77
CA HIS A 64 20.91 6.97 -13.40
C HIS A 64 20.95 7.21 -14.91
N ALA A 65 21.77 8.19 -15.30
CA ALA A 65 22.37 8.23 -16.62
C ALA A 65 23.79 7.69 -16.49
N GLU A 66 24.01 6.42 -16.83
CA GLU A 66 25.19 5.95 -17.57
C GLU A 66 24.89 4.63 -18.28
#